data_AF-A0A9E7BZV7-F1
#
_entry.id   AF-A0A9E7BZV7-F1
#
_cell.length_a   1.000
_cell.length_b   1.000
_cell.length_c   1.000
_cell.angle_alpha   90.00
_cell.angle_beta   90.00
_cell.angle_gamma   90.00
#
_symmetry.space_group_name_H-M   'P 1'
#
loop_
_entity.id
_entity.type
_entity.pdbx_description
1 polymer ?
#
loop_
_entity_poly.entity_id
_entity_poly.type
_entity_poly.pdbx_seq_one_letter_code
_entity_poly.pdbx_strand_id
1 'polypeptide(L)'
;MTIAPDDVAQRQLKAFFEDGRSVGSLLATLRSRRVAMGYQIESGEEEVSAAGRTLHQPKGPLAFSSQHPVVPLTETEEAIIAWSACGPNGMAHWDIATSGGFHELVGIAGRTAAAAGNSFATDLLVIKDEGTFIYNPGDHRDRLVEIQGPEDYHKVVDWYREGMTKVLDGRPDIDWATRAPGAPNASLFGPYQYNVNRPGTTWFIPITDHGWLYFSVLLNIFDAWHIYVTDDRTGEPCGTAQWVGEGKLEFPITISQIEQFIFQVETYAPGSMVQNMRLAAESMGLGNWIFCGFFDDVLMGAFPDVAKGLKFRHEPLNEKAPAASGALKTFGVEGVKEGTYVPSPRYKDGKAVVDAMMEEKYGFGRTMSKGEDNWMLQKKGPWSADIVKSIVNSDVVQISDWAVEAVTAYVDYCVEHYGQSPVYYNPLQCNFGAVIHHVDTAFYEQYYDGSSVTADIRGHMDHWH
;
A
#
# COMPACT_ATOMS: atom_id res chain seq x y z
N MET A 1 -8.27 -17.41 19.58
CA MET A 1 -8.29 -18.76 18.99
C MET A 1 -8.79 -18.59 17.57
N THR A 2 -7.87 -18.54 16.61
CA THR A 2 -8.15 -18.54 15.18
C THR A 2 -8.83 -19.87 14.84
N ILE A 3 -9.99 -19.82 14.20
CA ILE A 3 -10.73 -21.02 13.81
C ILE A 3 -9.96 -21.65 12.65
N ALA A 4 -9.57 -22.93 12.75
CA ALA A 4 -8.86 -23.59 11.67
C ALA A 4 -9.64 -23.46 10.34
N PRO A 5 -8.97 -23.26 9.19
CA PRO A 5 -9.64 -23.25 7.90
C PRO A 5 -10.41 -24.56 7.69
N ASP A 6 -11.61 -24.47 7.12
CA ASP A 6 -12.40 -25.66 6.80
C ASP A 6 -11.76 -26.47 5.65
N ASP A 7 -12.30 -27.66 5.39
CA ASP A 7 -11.78 -28.58 4.37
C ASP A 7 -11.78 -27.95 2.96
N VAL A 8 -12.71 -27.03 2.68
CA VAL A 8 -12.80 -26.32 1.40
C VAL A 8 -11.64 -25.33 1.27
N ALA A 9 -11.43 -24.50 2.29
CA ALA A 9 -10.33 -23.55 2.33
C ALA A 9 -8.96 -24.26 2.26
N GLN A 10 -8.77 -25.37 2.97
CA GLN A 10 -7.54 -26.16 2.90
C GLN A 10 -7.28 -26.70 1.48
N ARG A 11 -8.32 -27.21 0.80
CA ARG A 11 -8.24 -27.69 -0.58
C ARG A 11 -7.87 -26.56 -1.56
N GLN A 12 -8.51 -25.40 -1.43
CA GLN A 12 -8.24 -24.21 -2.26
C GLN A 12 -6.81 -23.70 -2.07
N LEU A 13 -6.35 -23.60 -0.82
CA LEU A 13 -4.98 -23.20 -0.51
C LEU A 13 -3.95 -24.17 -1.10
N LYS A 14 -4.19 -25.48 -0.96
CA LYS A 14 -3.34 -26.51 -1.56
C LYS A 14 -3.28 -26.36 -3.10
N ALA A 15 -4.43 -26.16 -3.75
CA ALA A 15 -4.49 -25.95 -5.19
C ALA A 15 -3.70 -24.71 -5.62
N PHE A 16 -3.78 -23.61 -4.87
CA PHE A 16 -3.01 -22.40 -5.15
C PHE A 16 -1.49 -22.64 -5.11
N PHE A 17 -0.99 -23.33 -4.07
CA PHE A 17 0.45 -23.55 -3.90
C PHE A 17 1.03 -24.66 -4.79
N GLU A 18 0.25 -25.69 -5.12
CA GLU A 18 0.77 -26.91 -5.78
C GLU A 18 0.33 -27.05 -7.24
N ASP A 19 -0.90 -26.64 -7.56
CA ASP A 19 -1.49 -26.84 -8.88
C ASP A 19 -1.47 -25.56 -9.74
N GLY A 20 -1.00 -24.45 -9.16
CA GLY A 20 -0.89 -23.15 -9.81
C GLY A 20 0.00 -23.17 -11.06
N ARG A 21 -0.42 -22.43 -12.09
CA ARG A 21 0.38 -22.26 -13.31
C ARG A 21 1.68 -21.52 -13.02
N SER A 22 2.73 -21.86 -13.78
CA SER A 22 4.01 -21.17 -13.69
C SER A 22 3.90 -19.68 -14.03
N VAL A 23 4.75 -18.85 -13.44
CA VAL A 23 4.80 -17.40 -13.70
C VAL A 23 4.92 -17.09 -15.20
N GLY A 24 5.75 -17.83 -15.94
CA GLY A 24 5.88 -17.66 -17.40
C GLY A 24 4.56 -17.92 -18.14
N SER A 25 3.78 -18.91 -17.68
CA SER A 25 2.45 -19.18 -18.23
C SER A 25 1.46 -18.06 -17.91
N LEU A 26 1.47 -17.53 -16.69
CA LEU A 26 0.60 -16.42 -16.24
C LEU A 26 0.93 -15.09 -16.94
N LEU A 27 2.19 -14.88 -17.32
CA LEU A 27 2.62 -13.70 -18.08
C LEU A 27 2.28 -13.80 -19.58
N ALA A 28 2.04 -15.00 -20.09
CA ALA A 28 1.67 -15.23 -21.48
C ALA A 28 0.15 -15.08 -21.76
N THR A 29 -0.64 -14.73 -20.74
CA THR A 29 -2.10 -14.51 -20.89
C THR A 29 -2.45 -13.03 -21.03
N LEU A 30 -3.73 -12.74 -21.25
CA LEU A 30 -4.23 -11.37 -21.31
C LEU A 30 -4.02 -10.63 -19.99
N ARG A 31 -3.78 -9.32 -20.11
CA ARG A 31 -3.53 -8.45 -18.96
C ARG A 31 -4.76 -8.24 -18.07
N SER A 32 -5.97 -8.31 -18.61
CA SER A 32 -7.18 -8.00 -17.84
C SER A 32 -8.45 -8.65 -18.38
N ARG A 33 -9.33 -9.05 -17.45
CA ARG A 33 -10.78 -9.23 -17.68
C ARG A 33 -11.54 -8.38 -16.68
N ARG A 34 -12.46 -7.55 -17.17
CA ARG A 34 -13.16 -6.50 -16.41
C ARG A 34 -14.62 -6.81 -16.12
N VAL A 35 -15.21 -7.73 -16.86
CA VAL A 35 -16.64 -7.97 -16.81
C VAL A 35 -16.91 -9.10 -15.83
N ALA A 36 -17.49 -8.73 -14.69
CA ALA A 36 -17.85 -9.67 -13.64
C ALA A 36 -19.26 -10.22 -13.84
N MET A 37 -19.57 -11.33 -13.18
CA MET A 37 -20.94 -11.80 -13.01
C MET A 37 -21.81 -10.69 -12.38
N GLY A 38 -23.02 -10.50 -12.90
CA GLY A 38 -23.94 -9.43 -12.50
C GLY A 38 -23.62 -8.03 -13.06
N TYR A 39 -22.62 -7.89 -13.96
CA TYR A 39 -22.34 -6.61 -14.61
C TYR A 39 -23.32 -6.30 -15.74
N GLN A 40 -23.55 -5.01 -15.97
CA GLN A 40 -24.14 -4.48 -17.19
C GLN A 40 -23.14 -3.56 -17.89
N ILE A 41 -23.13 -3.59 -19.22
CA ILE A 41 -22.31 -2.72 -20.06
C ILE A 41 -23.17 -2.19 -21.18
N GLU A 42 -23.41 -0.88 -21.17
CA GLU A 42 -24.18 -0.20 -22.21
C GLU A 42 -25.56 -0.87 -22.45
N SER A 43 -26.21 -1.39 -21.40
CA SER A 43 -27.48 -2.11 -21.51
C SER A 43 -28.63 -1.21 -21.95
N GLY A 44 -28.56 0.09 -21.60
CA GLY A 44 -29.67 1.03 -21.71
C GLY A 44 -30.67 0.95 -20.55
N GLU A 45 -30.43 0.07 -19.58
CA GLU A 45 -31.27 -0.10 -18.40
C GLU A 45 -30.72 0.70 -17.22
N GLU A 46 -31.61 1.08 -16.29
CA GLU A 46 -31.20 1.70 -15.03
C GLU A 46 -30.71 0.65 -14.03
N GLU A 47 -29.68 1.01 -13.27
CA GLU A 47 -29.14 0.21 -12.17
C GLU A 47 -29.13 1.02 -10.87
N VAL A 48 -29.12 0.36 -9.73
CA VAL A 48 -28.95 1.02 -8.42
C VAL A 48 -27.55 0.72 -7.91
N SER A 49 -26.76 1.75 -7.63
CA SER A 49 -25.42 1.61 -7.07
C SER A 49 -25.46 1.14 -5.61
N ALA A 50 -24.33 0.67 -5.09
CA ALA A 50 -24.18 0.38 -3.65
C ALA A 50 -24.46 1.60 -2.75
N ALA A 51 -24.29 2.82 -3.28
CA ALA A 51 -24.62 4.07 -2.59
C ALA A 51 -26.10 4.48 -2.73
N GLY A 52 -26.94 3.66 -3.37
CA GLY A 52 -28.35 3.93 -3.59
C GLY A 52 -28.65 4.95 -4.69
N ARG A 53 -27.67 5.28 -5.54
CA ARG A 53 -27.86 6.19 -6.68
C ARG A 53 -28.30 5.42 -7.92
N THR A 54 -29.23 5.98 -8.69
CA THR A 54 -29.56 5.46 -10.02
C THR A 54 -28.39 5.71 -10.97
N LEU A 55 -27.88 4.63 -11.55
CA LEU A 55 -26.87 4.65 -12.60
C LEU A 55 -27.55 4.35 -13.93
N HIS A 56 -27.10 5.01 -15.00
CA HIS A 56 -27.59 4.73 -16.34
C HIS A 56 -26.43 4.89 -17.34
N GLN A 57 -26.27 3.86 -18.18
CA GLN A 57 -25.46 3.90 -19.39
C GLN A 57 -26.40 3.75 -20.60
N PRO A 58 -26.35 4.66 -21.58
CA PRO A 58 -27.11 4.51 -22.81
C PRO A 58 -26.83 3.18 -23.50
N LYS A 59 -27.81 2.67 -24.24
CA LYS A 59 -27.63 1.46 -25.03
C LYS A 59 -26.52 1.65 -26.08
N GLY A 60 -25.53 0.77 -26.05
CA GLY A 60 -24.35 0.83 -26.91
C GLY A 60 -24.14 -0.44 -27.74
N PRO A 61 -23.03 -0.54 -28.49
CA PRO A 61 -22.75 -1.69 -29.35
C PRO A 61 -22.54 -3.00 -28.59
N LEU A 62 -22.06 -2.93 -27.35
CA LEU A 62 -21.95 -4.12 -26.51
C LEU A 62 -23.34 -4.51 -26.01
N ALA A 63 -24.07 -3.61 -25.34
CA ALA A 63 -25.42 -3.90 -24.81
C ALA A 63 -25.49 -5.25 -24.07
N PHE A 64 -24.53 -5.46 -23.19
CA PHE A 64 -24.38 -6.70 -22.42
C PHE A 64 -25.08 -6.57 -21.07
N SER A 65 -25.77 -7.62 -20.68
CA SER A 65 -26.32 -7.77 -19.34
C SER A 65 -26.07 -9.20 -18.87
N SER A 66 -25.28 -9.34 -17.80
CA SER A 66 -24.97 -10.64 -17.22
C SER A 66 -26.25 -11.38 -16.82
N GLN A 67 -26.29 -12.67 -17.13
CA GLN A 67 -27.39 -13.56 -16.70
C GLN A 67 -27.07 -14.28 -15.38
N HIS A 68 -25.90 -14.00 -14.81
CA HIS A 68 -25.44 -14.60 -13.56
C HIS A 68 -25.74 -13.68 -12.38
N PRO A 69 -26.02 -14.25 -11.18
CA PRO A 69 -26.10 -13.44 -9.98
C PRO A 69 -24.74 -12.79 -9.69
N VAL A 70 -24.77 -11.71 -8.90
CA VAL A 70 -23.56 -11.12 -8.32
C VAL A 70 -22.96 -12.12 -7.32
N VAL A 71 -21.69 -12.50 -7.50
CA VAL A 71 -20.96 -13.44 -6.62
C VAL A 71 -19.70 -12.76 -6.08
N PRO A 72 -19.64 -12.40 -4.78
CA PRO A 72 -18.44 -11.87 -4.15
C PRO A 72 -17.36 -12.95 -4.01
N LEU A 73 -16.11 -12.51 -3.88
CA LEU A 73 -14.99 -13.41 -3.55
C LEU A 73 -15.23 -14.08 -2.20
N THR A 74 -14.81 -15.33 -2.09
CA THR A 74 -14.74 -16.08 -0.83
C THR A 74 -13.61 -15.57 0.05
N GLU A 75 -13.67 -15.84 1.35
CA GLU A 75 -12.61 -15.46 2.29
C GLU A 75 -11.24 -15.99 1.87
N THR A 76 -11.15 -17.25 1.40
CA THR A 76 -9.89 -17.84 0.97
C THR A 76 -9.31 -17.14 -0.25
N GLU A 77 -10.14 -16.80 -1.24
CA GLU A 77 -9.69 -16.06 -2.42
C GLU A 77 -9.16 -14.68 -2.04
N GLU A 78 -9.89 -13.95 -1.19
CA GLU A 78 -9.44 -12.66 -0.69
C GLU A 78 -8.14 -12.77 0.12
N ALA A 79 -8.03 -13.78 0.98
CA ALA A 79 -6.83 -14.03 1.77
C ALA A 79 -5.60 -14.31 0.88
N ILE A 80 -5.75 -15.12 -0.17
CA ILE A 80 -4.68 -15.41 -1.13
C ILE A 80 -4.25 -14.13 -1.86
N ILE A 81 -5.19 -13.30 -2.31
CA ILE A 81 -4.86 -12.02 -2.95
C ILE A 81 -4.15 -11.07 -1.98
N ALA A 82 -4.70 -10.88 -0.77
CA ALA A 82 -4.14 -9.99 0.24
C ALA A 82 -2.73 -10.44 0.66
N TRP A 83 -2.53 -11.75 0.84
CA TRP A 83 -1.22 -12.31 1.13
C TRP A 83 -0.25 -12.11 -0.04
N SER A 84 -0.71 -12.30 -1.28
CA SER A 84 0.11 -12.07 -2.47
C SER A 84 0.56 -10.61 -2.59
N ALA A 85 -0.25 -9.66 -2.11
CA ALA A 85 0.10 -8.24 -2.08
C ALA A 85 1.21 -7.97 -1.05
N CYS A 86 0.94 -8.13 0.24
CA CYS A 86 1.85 -7.74 1.32
C CYS A 86 1.85 -8.71 2.53
N GLY A 87 1.47 -9.96 2.31
CA GLY A 87 1.45 -11.00 3.34
C GLY A 87 2.85 -11.39 3.85
N PRO A 88 2.93 -11.97 5.06
CA PRO A 88 4.18 -12.51 5.61
C PRO A 88 4.77 -13.63 4.72
N ASN A 89 6.08 -13.57 4.43
CA ASN A 89 6.76 -14.63 3.66
C ASN A 89 8.04 -15.17 4.31
N GLY A 90 8.47 -14.62 5.44
CA GLY A 90 9.73 -15.00 6.09
C GLY A 90 10.43 -13.82 6.71
N MET A 91 11.75 -13.91 6.78
CA MET A 91 12.62 -12.82 7.18
C MET A 91 13.51 -12.40 6.01
N ALA A 92 13.67 -11.10 5.82
CA ALA A 92 14.59 -10.54 4.85
C ALA A 92 16.05 -10.79 5.27
N HIS A 93 16.91 -11.01 4.27
CA HIS A 93 18.35 -10.94 4.48
C HIS A 93 18.81 -9.48 4.44
N TRP A 94 19.75 -9.13 5.31
CA TRP A 94 20.39 -7.81 5.36
C TRP A 94 21.85 -7.94 4.89
N ASP A 95 22.05 -8.39 3.66
CA ASP A 95 23.38 -8.65 3.08
C ASP A 95 24.13 -7.36 2.68
N ILE A 96 24.10 -6.35 3.56
CA ILE A 96 24.73 -5.04 3.42
C ILE A 96 25.87 -4.93 4.43
N ALA A 97 27.00 -4.36 4.01
CA ALA A 97 28.14 -4.14 4.90
C ALA A 97 27.78 -3.11 5.99
N THR A 98 28.17 -3.37 7.24
CA THR A 98 27.87 -2.49 8.38
C THR A 98 28.41 -1.06 8.21
N SER A 99 29.53 -0.88 7.51
CA SER A 99 30.15 0.42 7.25
C SER A 99 29.55 1.19 6.07
N GLY A 100 28.51 0.67 5.41
CA GLY A 100 27.93 1.25 4.20
C GLY A 100 26.58 1.95 4.40
N GLY A 101 26.37 2.63 5.53
CA GLY A 101 25.07 3.23 5.86
C GLY A 101 24.04 2.20 6.34
N PHE A 102 24.49 1.16 7.03
CA PHE A 102 23.64 0.05 7.49
C PHE A 102 22.48 0.47 8.40
N HIS A 103 22.64 1.61 9.07
CA HIS A 103 21.57 2.22 9.86
C HIS A 103 20.39 2.72 9.01
N GLU A 104 20.37 2.56 7.68
CA GLU A 104 19.14 2.72 6.87
C GLU A 104 18.07 1.72 7.28
N LEU A 105 18.49 0.49 7.60
CA LEU A 105 17.60 -0.65 7.77
C LEU A 105 16.81 -0.53 9.09
N VAL A 106 15.51 -0.84 9.04
CA VAL A 106 14.60 -0.68 10.20
C VAL A 106 14.01 -2.02 10.65
N GLY A 107 13.65 -2.91 9.72
CA GLY A 107 13.04 -4.21 10.02
C GLY A 107 13.60 -5.34 9.17
N ILE A 108 13.52 -6.58 9.67
CA ILE A 108 13.82 -7.80 8.90
C ILE A 108 12.60 -8.69 8.66
N ALA A 109 11.42 -8.33 9.17
CA ALA A 109 10.20 -9.08 8.86
C ALA A 109 9.91 -8.98 7.35
N GLY A 110 9.80 -10.10 6.66
CA GLY A 110 9.62 -10.15 5.20
C GLY A 110 8.15 -10.06 4.79
N ARG A 111 7.88 -9.43 3.65
CA ARG A 111 6.58 -9.43 2.96
C ARG A 111 6.73 -9.93 1.53
N THR A 112 5.66 -10.41 0.93
CA THR A 112 5.62 -10.89 -0.47
C THR A 112 6.02 -9.82 -1.49
N ALA A 113 5.74 -8.54 -1.22
CA ALA A 113 6.29 -7.41 -1.96
C ALA A 113 7.47 -6.77 -1.20
N ALA A 114 8.53 -6.43 -1.93
CA ALA A 114 9.67 -5.70 -1.39
C ALA A 114 9.38 -4.21 -1.28
N ALA A 115 10.03 -3.55 -0.31
CA ALA A 115 9.94 -2.10 -0.08
C ALA A 115 11.32 -1.55 0.30
N ALA A 116 11.52 -0.25 0.11
CA ALA A 116 12.78 0.43 0.42
C ALA A 116 13.13 0.28 1.91
N GLY A 117 14.38 -0.08 2.24
CA GLY A 117 14.80 -0.32 3.63
C GLY A 117 14.02 -1.42 4.37
N ASN A 118 13.27 -2.27 3.64
CA ASN A 118 12.26 -3.17 4.17
C ASN A 118 11.15 -2.43 4.98
N SER A 119 10.74 -1.28 4.46
CA SER A 119 9.67 -0.41 4.96
C SER A 119 8.33 -1.15 5.08
N PHE A 120 7.62 -0.89 6.18
CA PHE A 120 6.25 -1.35 6.40
C PHE A 120 5.25 -0.20 6.17
N ALA A 121 5.67 0.87 5.48
CA ALA A 121 4.86 2.05 5.20
C ALA A 121 3.66 1.79 4.28
N THR A 122 3.66 0.70 3.50
CA THR A 122 2.55 0.36 2.60
C THR A 122 1.70 -0.77 3.18
N ASP A 123 0.42 -0.52 3.44
CA ASP A 123 -0.57 -1.56 3.79
C ASP A 123 -1.55 -1.76 2.64
N LEU A 124 -2.58 -2.58 2.83
CA LEU A 124 -3.57 -2.85 1.78
C LEU A 124 -4.98 -2.44 2.21
N LEU A 125 -5.57 -1.50 1.51
CA LEU A 125 -6.98 -1.16 1.61
C LEU A 125 -7.80 -2.18 0.80
N VAL A 126 -8.80 -2.80 1.44
CA VAL A 126 -9.68 -3.82 0.88
C VAL A 126 -11.12 -3.33 0.93
N ILE A 127 -11.71 -3.01 -0.22
CA ILE A 127 -13.10 -2.52 -0.35
C ILE A 127 -13.97 -3.63 -0.96
N LYS A 128 -14.97 -4.08 -0.21
CA LYS A 128 -15.92 -5.13 -0.59
C LYS A 128 -17.34 -4.82 -0.09
N ASP A 129 -18.30 -5.71 -0.34
CA ASP A 129 -19.72 -5.43 -0.09
C ASP A 129 -20.04 -5.20 1.38
N GLU A 130 -19.45 -6.00 2.27
CA GLU A 130 -19.67 -5.95 3.72
C GLU A 130 -18.95 -4.78 4.42
N GLY A 131 -17.96 -4.17 3.75
CA GLY A 131 -17.10 -3.19 4.37
C GLY A 131 -15.86 -2.80 3.60
N THR A 132 -15.23 -1.77 4.13
CA THR A 132 -13.87 -1.40 3.79
C THR A 132 -12.95 -1.67 4.97
N PHE A 133 -11.78 -2.23 4.69
CA PHE A 133 -10.83 -2.70 5.68
C PHE A 133 -9.41 -2.27 5.32
N ILE A 134 -8.56 -2.17 6.33
CA ILE A 134 -7.11 -2.11 6.18
C ILE A 134 -6.56 -3.48 6.59
N TYR A 135 -5.86 -4.13 5.67
CA TYR A 135 -5.09 -5.34 5.90
C TYR A 135 -3.64 -4.98 6.24
N ASN A 136 -3.25 -5.30 7.48
CA ASN A 136 -1.89 -5.21 7.98
C ASN A 136 -1.59 -6.47 8.83
N PRO A 137 -0.84 -7.45 8.30
CA PRO A 137 -0.57 -8.72 8.99
C PRO A 137 0.55 -8.61 10.05
N GLY A 138 1.03 -7.40 10.34
CA GLY A 138 2.08 -7.17 11.32
C GLY A 138 3.46 -7.70 10.92
N ASP A 139 4.38 -7.60 11.86
CA ASP A 139 5.80 -7.93 11.70
C ASP A 139 6.19 -9.30 12.26
N HIS A 140 5.27 -10.03 12.91
CA HIS A 140 5.58 -11.32 13.50
C HIS A 140 5.95 -12.36 12.44
N ARG A 141 7.10 -13.02 12.63
CA ARG A 141 7.57 -14.13 11.79
C ARG A 141 8.06 -15.26 12.69
N ASP A 142 7.69 -16.49 12.35
CA ASP A 142 8.08 -17.71 13.04
C ASP A 142 9.45 -18.23 12.57
N ARG A 143 9.79 -17.98 11.30
CA ARG A 143 10.98 -18.56 10.65
C ARG A 143 11.44 -17.76 9.43
N LEU A 144 12.63 -18.09 8.93
CA LEU A 144 13.25 -17.44 7.77
C LEU A 144 12.40 -17.57 6.50
N VAL A 145 11.69 -18.69 6.31
CA VAL A 145 10.75 -18.92 5.20
C VAL A 145 9.43 -19.38 5.78
N GLU A 146 8.37 -18.59 5.62
CA GLU A 146 7.10 -18.83 6.32
C GLU A 146 6.25 -19.96 5.75
N ILE A 147 6.38 -20.32 4.48
CA ILE A 147 5.57 -21.40 3.88
C ILE A 147 6.52 -22.41 3.29
N GLN A 148 6.61 -23.59 3.91
CA GLN A 148 7.52 -24.67 3.50
C GLN A 148 6.77 -25.89 2.95
N GLY A 149 5.49 -26.04 3.29
CA GLY A 149 4.67 -27.16 2.85
C GLY A 149 3.20 -27.02 3.25
N PRO A 150 2.38 -28.05 2.96
CA PRO A 150 0.93 -28.05 3.19
C PRO A 150 0.49 -27.73 4.61
N GLU A 151 1.30 -28.09 5.60
CA GLU A 151 1.08 -27.78 7.01
C GLU A 151 1.06 -26.27 7.31
N ASP A 152 1.63 -25.45 6.42
CA ASP A 152 1.76 -24.00 6.60
C ASP A 152 0.72 -23.19 5.83
N TYR A 153 0.02 -23.80 4.86
CA TYR A 153 -0.84 -23.04 3.94
C TYR A 153 -1.99 -22.30 4.67
N HIS A 154 -2.47 -22.87 5.78
CA HIS A 154 -3.50 -22.27 6.63
C HIS A 154 -3.16 -20.84 7.11
N LYS A 155 -1.86 -20.54 7.25
CA LYS A 155 -1.37 -19.24 7.71
C LYS A 155 -1.87 -18.08 6.85
N VAL A 156 -2.09 -18.30 5.55
CA VAL A 156 -2.62 -17.28 4.63
C VAL A 156 -3.97 -16.74 5.11
N VAL A 157 -4.87 -17.63 5.53
CA VAL A 157 -6.19 -17.27 6.03
C VAL A 157 -6.11 -16.70 7.45
N ASP A 158 -5.24 -17.25 8.30
CA ASP A 158 -5.06 -16.73 9.66
C ASP A 158 -4.53 -15.29 9.65
N TRP A 159 -3.50 -14.99 8.86
CA TRP A 159 -3.01 -13.63 8.69
C TRP A 159 -4.08 -12.71 8.13
N TYR A 160 -4.90 -13.16 7.19
CA TYR A 160 -6.01 -12.37 6.68
C TYR A 160 -6.99 -11.99 7.80
N ARG A 161 -7.42 -12.97 8.60
CA ARG A 161 -8.37 -12.73 9.70
C ARG A 161 -7.78 -11.86 10.82
N GLU A 162 -6.52 -12.06 11.15
CA GLU A 162 -5.83 -11.32 12.22
C GLU A 162 -5.42 -9.91 11.78
N GLY A 163 -5.09 -9.72 10.51
CA GLY A 163 -4.60 -8.46 9.97
C GLY A 163 -5.68 -7.50 9.47
N MET A 164 -6.95 -7.90 9.45
CA MET A 164 -8.05 -7.09 8.91
C MET A 164 -8.69 -6.19 9.96
N THR A 165 -8.58 -4.88 9.76
CA THR A 165 -9.27 -3.87 10.58
C THR A 165 -10.33 -3.15 9.76
N LYS A 166 -11.60 -3.23 10.16
CA LYS A 166 -12.72 -2.54 9.47
C LYS A 166 -12.65 -1.03 9.72
N VAL A 167 -12.72 -0.24 8.65
CA VAL A 167 -12.67 1.24 8.70
C VAL A 167 -13.95 1.91 8.17
N LEU A 168 -14.76 1.20 7.38
CA LEU A 168 -16.06 1.69 6.92
C LEU A 168 -17.05 0.54 6.79
N ASP A 169 -18.32 0.80 7.11
CA ASP A 169 -19.43 -0.10 6.79
C ASP A 169 -19.81 0.00 5.30
N GLY A 170 -19.81 -1.14 4.62
CA GLY A 170 -20.01 -1.21 3.18
C GLY A 170 -18.92 -0.52 2.35
N ARG A 171 -19.30 -0.19 1.12
CA ARG A 171 -18.47 0.48 0.11
C ARG A 171 -18.50 2.00 0.28
N PRO A 172 -17.43 2.72 -0.10
CA PRO A 172 -17.46 4.18 -0.19
C PRO A 172 -18.49 4.64 -1.23
N ASP A 173 -18.98 5.88 -1.09
CA ASP A 173 -20.01 6.48 -1.96
C ASP A 173 -19.42 7.01 -3.28
N ILE A 174 -18.69 6.14 -3.97
CA ILE A 174 -18.05 6.38 -5.27
C ILE A 174 -18.66 5.43 -6.29
N ASP A 175 -19.28 5.99 -7.32
CA ASP A 175 -19.84 5.23 -8.44
C ASP A 175 -19.88 6.08 -9.70
N TRP A 176 -20.53 5.57 -10.75
CA TRP A 176 -20.67 6.27 -12.02
C TRP A 176 -21.28 7.67 -11.92
N ALA A 177 -22.17 7.92 -10.95
CA ALA A 177 -22.85 9.20 -10.77
C ALA A 177 -22.03 10.22 -9.97
N THR A 178 -20.93 9.83 -9.34
CA THR A 178 -20.06 10.75 -8.58
C THR A 178 -19.50 11.86 -9.48
N ARG A 179 -19.85 13.11 -9.20
CA ARG A 179 -19.41 14.32 -9.92
C ARG A 179 -19.07 15.42 -8.93
N ALA A 180 -18.14 16.30 -9.31
CA ALA A 180 -17.94 17.52 -8.55
C ALA A 180 -19.11 18.50 -8.78
N PRO A 181 -19.55 19.25 -7.75
CA PRO A 181 -20.55 20.30 -7.91
C PRO A 181 -20.19 21.29 -9.01
N GLY A 182 -21.14 21.58 -9.90
CA GLY A 182 -20.92 22.45 -11.06
C GLY A 182 -20.20 21.80 -12.25
N ALA A 183 -19.77 20.53 -12.15
CA ALA A 183 -19.08 19.79 -13.20
C ALA A 183 -19.79 18.47 -13.56
N PRO A 184 -21.06 18.49 -14.03
CA PRO A 184 -21.88 17.29 -14.23
C PRO A 184 -21.31 16.30 -15.26
N ASN A 185 -20.44 16.77 -16.16
CA ASN A 185 -19.84 15.96 -17.22
C ASN A 185 -18.41 15.47 -16.89
N ALA A 186 -17.80 15.95 -15.79
CA ALA A 186 -16.43 15.58 -15.43
C ALA A 186 -16.42 14.22 -14.71
N SER A 187 -15.98 13.16 -15.41
CA SER A 187 -15.69 11.87 -14.78
C SER A 187 -14.39 11.97 -13.97
N LEU A 188 -14.46 11.66 -12.68
CA LEU A 188 -13.33 11.78 -11.74
C LEU A 188 -12.46 10.50 -11.71
N PHE A 189 -12.95 9.40 -12.29
CA PHE A 189 -12.28 8.10 -12.34
C PHE A 189 -12.22 7.57 -13.80
N GLY A 190 -12.26 8.49 -14.77
CA GLY A 190 -12.13 8.19 -16.20
C GLY A 190 -13.20 7.22 -16.75
N PRO A 191 -12.90 6.45 -17.82
CA PRO A 191 -13.84 5.48 -18.39
C PRO A 191 -14.08 4.27 -17.47
N TYR A 192 -13.27 4.12 -16.43
CA TYR A 192 -13.30 2.99 -15.49
C TYR A 192 -14.31 3.19 -14.35
N GLN A 193 -14.78 4.42 -14.16
CA GLN A 193 -15.68 4.81 -13.08
C GLN A 193 -16.99 4.02 -13.07
N TYR A 194 -17.45 3.50 -14.21
CA TYR A 194 -18.67 2.69 -14.26
C TYR A 194 -18.51 1.32 -13.60
N ASN A 195 -17.34 0.70 -13.80
CA ASN A 195 -17.07 -0.68 -13.40
C ASN A 195 -16.31 -0.78 -12.08
N VAL A 196 -15.84 0.35 -11.54
CA VAL A 196 -15.18 0.41 -10.23
C VAL A 196 -16.22 0.33 -9.11
N ASN A 197 -15.83 -0.24 -7.96
CA ASN A 197 -16.63 -0.26 -6.74
C ASN A 197 -18.04 -0.87 -6.90
N ARG A 198 -18.16 -1.89 -7.75
CA ARG A 198 -19.43 -2.60 -8.03
C ARG A 198 -19.64 -3.75 -7.03
N PRO A 199 -20.90 -4.11 -6.73
CA PRO A 199 -21.20 -5.30 -5.94
C PRO A 199 -20.56 -6.58 -6.49
N GLY A 200 -20.19 -7.50 -5.61
CA GLY A 200 -19.52 -8.76 -5.94
C GLY A 200 -18.05 -8.65 -6.34
N THR A 201 -17.47 -7.45 -6.32
CA THR A 201 -16.04 -7.23 -6.61
C THR A 201 -15.27 -6.80 -5.38
N THR A 202 -14.02 -7.20 -5.25
CA THR A 202 -13.14 -6.68 -4.19
C THR A 202 -12.11 -5.76 -4.82
N TRP A 203 -12.06 -4.51 -4.34
CA TRP A 203 -11.11 -3.51 -4.78
C TRP A 203 -9.97 -3.40 -3.78
N PHE A 204 -8.79 -3.87 -4.20
CA PHE A 204 -7.57 -3.90 -3.41
C PHE A 204 -6.66 -2.73 -3.83
N ILE A 205 -6.25 -1.92 -2.87
CA ILE A 205 -5.48 -0.68 -3.11
C ILE A 205 -4.34 -0.59 -2.09
N PRO A 206 -3.08 -0.73 -2.49
CA PRO A 206 -1.96 -0.30 -1.65
C PRO A 206 -2.17 1.11 -1.11
N ILE A 207 -1.99 1.28 0.20
CA ILE A 207 -2.05 2.56 0.89
C ILE A 207 -0.72 2.82 1.59
N THR A 208 0.00 3.83 1.11
CA THR A 208 1.39 4.10 1.48
C THR A 208 1.51 5.38 2.29
N ASP A 209 2.14 5.28 3.46
CA ASP A 209 2.62 6.44 4.21
C ASP A 209 4.03 6.83 3.75
N HIS A 210 4.10 7.64 2.70
CA HIS A 210 5.36 8.22 2.20
C HIS A 210 6.08 9.04 3.26
N GLY A 211 5.33 9.60 4.21
CA GLY A 211 5.87 10.34 5.34
C GLY A 211 6.80 9.49 6.20
N TRP A 212 6.45 8.22 6.42
CA TRP A 212 7.26 7.31 7.23
C TRP A 212 8.66 7.16 6.63
N LEU A 213 8.76 6.83 5.34
CA LEU A 213 10.07 6.71 4.69
C LEU A 213 10.78 8.06 4.69
N TYR A 214 10.06 9.14 4.42
CA TYR A 214 10.63 10.48 4.38
C TYR A 214 11.44 10.82 5.63
N PHE A 215 10.85 10.69 6.82
CA PHE A 215 11.58 11.02 8.05
C PHE A 215 12.63 9.96 8.40
N SER A 216 12.35 8.68 8.15
CA SER A 216 13.28 7.58 8.44
C SER A 216 14.56 7.66 7.60
N VAL A 217 14.41 7.90 6.29
CA VAL A 217 15.54 7.92 5.35
C VAL A 217 16.35 9.22 5.44
N LEU A 218 15.73 10.35 5.82
CA LEU A 218 16.45 11.61 6.00
C LEU A 218 17.63 11.50 6.98
N LEU A 219 17.48 10.69 8.03
CA LEU A 219 18.56 10.42 8.99
C LEU A 219 19.77 9.78 8.29
N ASN A 220 19.54 8.82 7.40
CA ASN A 220 20.62 8.18 6.64
C ASN A 220 21.18 9.10 5.54
N ILE A 221 20.30 9.82 4.84
CA ILE A 221 20.70 10.77 3.79
C ILE A 221 21.67 11.81 4.35
N PHE A 222 21.39 12.30 5.56
CA PHE A 222 22.28 13.25 6.22
C PHE A 222 23.54 12.54 6.72
N ASP A 223 23.40 11.46 7.50
CA ASP A 223 24.52 10.83 8.22
C ASP A 223 25.49 10.05 7.32
N ALA A 224 24.97 9.23 6.41
CA ALA A 224 25.76 8.29 5.61
C ALA A 224 25.92 8.72 4.15
N TRP A 225 24.94 9.41 3.57
CA TRP A 225 25.05 9.87 2.18
C TRP A 225 25.67 11.26 2.08
N HIS A 226 25.77 11.98 3.20
CA HIS A 226 26.31 13.34 3.28
C HIS A 226 25.57 14.33 2.36
N ILE A 227 24.27 14.13 2.17
CA ILE A 227 23.40 14.96 1.35
C ILE A 227 22.56 15.86 2.26
N TYR A 228 22.42 17.13 1.89
CA TYR A 228 21.57 18.08 2.60
C TYR A 228 20.57 18.75 1.70
N VAL A 229 19.54 19.32 2.34
CA VAL A 229 18.41 19.92 1.64
C VAL A 229 18.53 21.43 1.60
N THR A 230 18.38 22.00 0.41
CA THR A 230 18.26 23.45 0.18
C THR A 230 16.85 23.85 -0.20
N ASP A 231 16.48 25.08 0.14
CA ASP A 231 15.14 25.59 -0.10
C ASP A 231 14.96 25.94 -1.60
N ASP A 232 13.89 25.46 -2.22
CA ASP A 232 13.64 25.69 -3.66
C ASP A 232 13.49 27.17 -4.03
N ARG A 233 13.07 28.02 -3.08
CA ARG A 233 12.82 29.45 -3.30
C ARG A 233 14.08 30.29 -3.08
N THR A 234 14.93 29.92 -2.12
CA THR A 234 16.09 30.73 -1.71
C THR A 234 17.44 30.15 -2.13
N GLY A 235 17.54 28.83 -2.31
CA GLY A 235 18.79 28.11 -2.53
C GLY A 235 19.64 27.91 -1.28
N GLU A 236 19.19 28.40 -0.12
CA GLU A 236 19.91 28.31 1.14
C GLU A 236 19.73 26.92 1.80
N PRO A 237 20.72 26.44 2.57
CA PRO A 237 20.54 25.25 3.41
C PRO A 237 19.37 25.43 4.37
N CYS A 238 18.42 24.49 4.36
CA CYS A 238 17.20 24.54 5.16
C CYS A 238 17.47 24.35 6.65
N GLY A 239 17.92 25.39 7.36
CA GLY A 239 18.23 25.34 8.80
C GLY A 239 19.51 24.58 9.15
N THR A 240 20.25 24.08 8.15
CA THR A 240 21.37 23.13 8.34
C THR A 240 22.76 23.70 8.08
N ALA A 241 22.89 25.01 7.83
CA ALA A 241 24.14 25.65 7.39
C ALA A 241 25.35 25.34 8.29
N GLN A 242 25.16 25.19 9.60
CA GLN A 242 26.26 24.91 10.55
C GLN A 242 26.87 23.50 10.42
N TRP A 243 26.19 22.56 9.75
CA TRP A 243 26.68 21.21 9.49
C TRP A 243 27.22 21.04 8.06
N VAL A 244 27.13 22.08 7.21
CA VAL A 244 27.65 22.04 5.84
C VAL A 244 29.18 22.03 5.85
N GLY A 245 29.77 20.98 5.28
CA GLY A 245 31.21 20.76 5.23
C GLY A 245 31.59 19.28 5.13
N GLU A 246 32.88 19.05 4.87
CA GLU A 246 33.47 17.71 4.74
C GLU A 246 33.21 16.84 5.98
N GLY A 247 32.78 15.60 5.75
CA GLY A 247 32.46 14.60 6.78
C GLY A 247 31.07 14.76 7.42
N LYS A 248 30.24 15.72 6.96
CA LYS A 248 28.86 15.92 7.42
C LYS A 248 27.92 16.15 6.24
N LEU A 249 27.59 17.39 5.92
CA LEU A 249 26.67 17.72 4.83
C LEU A 249 27.48 18.30 3.66
N GLU A 250 27.63 17.55 2.58
CA GLU A 250 28.54 17.87 1.48
C GLU A 250 27.82 18.19 0.17
N PHE A 251 26.74 17.46 -0.15
CA PHE A 251 26.07 17.58 -1.44
C PHE A 251 24.64 18.15 -1.31
N PRO A 252 24.35 19.34 -1.86
CA PRO A 252 23.01 19.92 -1.82
C PRO A 252 22.06 19.30 -2.85
N ILE A 253 20.81 19.07 -2.44
CA ILE A 253 19.65 18.88 -3.31
C ILE A 253 18.47 19.70 -2.78
N THR A 254 17.52 20.08 -3.63
CA THR A 254 16.40 20.92 -3.16
C THR A 254 15.29 20.09 -2.48
N ILE A 255 14.41 20.75 -1.70
CA ILE A 255 13.25 20.10 -1.06
C ILE A 255 12.42 19.33 -2.09
N SER A 256 12.07 19.97 -3.22
CA SER A 256 11.30 19.32 -4.26
C SER A 256 12.00 18.09 -4.87
N GLN A 257 13.33 18.15 -5.05
CA GLN A 257 14.12 17.03 -5.57
C GLN A 257 14.12 15.84 -4.62
N ILE A 258 14.38 16.06 -3.33
CA ILE A 258 14.42 14.96 -2.36
C ILE A 258 13.03 14.35 -2.15
N GLU A 259 11.99 15.18 -2.08
CA GLU A 259 10.63 14.68 -1.90
C GLU A 259 10.12 13.93 -3.14
N GLN A 260 10.46 14.37 -4.34
CA GLN A 260 10.13 13.64 -5.56
C GLN A 260 10.85 12.28 -5.61
N PHE A 261 12.12 12.22 -5.21
CA PHE A 261 12.88 10.97 -5.13
C PHE A 261 12.20 9.98 -4.16
N ILE A 262 11.87 10.43 -2.95
CA ILE A 262 11.22 9.60 -1.93
C ILE A 262 9.82 9.16 -2.38
N PHE A 263 9.07 10.07 -3.01
CA PHE A 263 7.77 9.74 -3.61
C PHE A 263 7.91 8.58 -4.60
N GLN A 264 8.84 8.67 -5.56
CA GLN A 264 9.07 7.60 -6.54
C GLN A 264 9.46 6.28 -5.88
N VAL A 265 10.38 6.31 -4.92
CA VAL A 265 10.86 5.10 -4.22
C VAL A 265 9.72 4.36 -3.52
N GLU A 266 8.84 5.08 -2.83
CA GLU A 266 7.69 4.47 -2.13
C GLU A 266 6.54 4.09 -3.08
N THR A 267 6.53 4.53 -4.34
CA THR A 267 5.56 3.98 -5.33
C THR A 267 5.95 2.60 -5.88
N TYR A 268 7.19 2.13 -5.68
CA TYR A 268 7.62 0.82 -6.20
C TYR A 268 6.93 -0.35 -5.50
N ALA A 269 6.77 -0.29 -4.16
CA ALA A 269 6.08 -1.33 -3.40
C ALA A 269 4.61 -1.51 -3.85
N PRO A 270 3.78 -0.45 -3.96
CA PRO A 270 2.47 -0.53 -4.62
C PRO A 270 2.50 -1.19 -6.00
N GLY A 271 3.52 -0.87 -6.82
CA GLY A 271 3.80 -1.49 -8.11
C GLY A 271 3.88 -3.01 -8.03
N SER A 272 4.76 -3.50 -7.14
CA SER A 272 4.97 -4.92 -6.89
C SER A 272 3.73 -5.61 -6.32
N MET A 273 3.05 -4.98 -5.35
CA MET A 273 1.83 -5.52 -4.74
C MET A 273 0.74 -5.77 -5.78
N VAL A 274 0.46 -4.78 -6.63
CA VAL A 274 -0.56 -4.88 -7.67
C VAL A 274 -0.21 -5.94 -8.72
N GLN A 275 1.06 -6.04 -9.10
CA GLN A 275 1.52 -7.09 -10.01
C GLN A 275 1.35 -8.49 -9.40
N ASN A 276 1.67 -8.68 -8.12
CA ASN A 276 1.49 -9.95 -7.43
C ASN A 276 0.00 -10.33 -7.34
N MET A 277 -0.86 -9.39 -6.95
CA MET A 277 -2.31 -9.60 -6.92
C MET A 277 -2.87 -10.00 -8.28
N ARG A 278 -2.40 -9.36 -9.37
CA ARG A 278 -2.80 -9.73 -10.73
C ARG A 278 -2.41 -11.15 -11.09
N LEU A 279 -1.18 -11.56 -10.75
CA LEU A 279 -0.70 -12.91 -11.05
C LEU A 279 -1.44 -13.97 -10.21
N ALA A 280 -1.71 -13.68 -8.93
CA ALA A 280 -2.49 -14.55 -8.06
C ALA A 280 -3.95 -14.68 -8.51
N ALA A 281 -4.58 -13.58 -8.92
CA ALA A 281 -5.93 -13.63 -9.50
C ALA A 281 -5.97 -14.51 -10.76
N GLU A 282 -4.99 -14.32 -11.66
CA GLU A 282 -4.90 -15.10 -12.89
C GLU A 282 -4.66 -16.60 -12.63
N SER A 283 -3.87 -16.97 -11.61
CA SER A 283 -3.62 -18.37 -11.27
C SER A 283 -4.84 -19.09 -10.71
N MET A 284 -5.75 -18.34 -10.08
CA MET A 284 -7.02 -18.88 -9.57
C MET A 284 -8.13 -18.88 -10.63
N GLY A 285 -7.93 -18.29 -11.80
CA GLY A 285 -8.98 -18.12 -12.81
C GLY A 285 -9.93 -16.95 -12.53
N LEU A 286 -9.52 -15.98 -11.70
CA LEU A 286 -10.29 -14.78 -11.41
C LEU A 286 -10.07 -13.67 -12.44
N GLY A 287 -11.11 -12.86 -12.62
CA GLY A 287 -11.05 -11.62 -13.37
C GLY A 287 -10.30 -10.57 -12.57
N ASN A 288 -9.45 -9.82 -13.24
CA ASN A 288 -8.76 -8.70 -12.63
C ASN A 288 -8.58 -7.57 -13.64
N TRP A 289 -8.60 -6.35 -13.12
CA TRP A 289 -8.08 -5.21 -13.85
C TRP A 289 -7.44 -4.20 -12.92
N ILE A 290 -6.33 -3.69 -13.43
CA ILE A 290 -5.45 -2.76 -12.74
C ILE A 290 -5.79 -1.34 -13.18
N PHE A 291 -5.81 -0.40 -12.24
CA PHE A 291 -6.17 0.98 -12.51
C PHE A 291 -5.55 1.97 -11.53
N CYS A 292 -5.16 3.14 -12.06
CA CYS A 292 -4.64 4.29 -11.32
C CYS A 292 -5.27 5.64 -11.73
N GLY A 293 -6.26 5.65 -12.61
CA GLY A 293 -6.81 6.90 -13.17
C GLY A 293 -7.88 7.54 -12.31
N PHE A 294 -7.70 7.56 -10.98
CA PHE A 294 -8.64 8.19 -10.05
C PHE A 294 -7.96 9.22 -9.16
N PHE A 295 -8.76 10.10 -8.56
CA PHE A 295 -8.28 11.02 -7.53
C PHE A 295 -8.46 10.35 -6.17
N ASP A 296 -7.35 9.87 -5.60
CA ASP A 296 -7.34 9.18 -4.32
C ASP A 296 -7.71 10.09 -3.14
N ASP A 297 -7.48 11.40 -3.23
CA ASP A 297 -8.01 12.36 -2.25
C ASP A 297 -9.55 12.36 -2.19
N VAL A 298 -10.24 12.17 -3.32
CA VAL A 298 -11.71 12.00 -3.36
C VAL A 298 -12.09 10.67 -2.72
N LEU A 299 -11.31 9.60 -2.98
CA LEU A 299 -11.52 8.31 -2.34
C LEU A 299 -11.35 8.40 -0.82
N MET A 300 -10.28 9.05 -0.34
CA MET A 300 -10.01 9.21 1.09
C MET A 300 -11.03 10.12 1.79
N GLY A 301 -11.74 10.98 1.04
CA GLY A 301 -12.82 11.82 1.55
C GLY A 301 -12.43 13.28 1.79
N ALA A 302 -11.36 13.76 1.15
CA ALA A 302 -10.88 15.13 1.29
C ALA A 302 -11.85 16.18 0.72
N PHE A 303 -12.75 15.75 -0.16
CA PHE A 303 -13.73 16.61 -0.85
C PHE A 303 -15.17 16.14 -0.54
N PRO A 304 -15.70 16.42 0.66
CA PRO A 304 -16.99 15.89 1.12
C PRO A 304 -18.20 16.33 0.27
N ASP A 305 -18.09 17.45 -0.45
CA ASP A 305 -19.11 17.91 -1.41
C ASP A 305 -19.14 17.07 -2.70
N VAL A 306 -18.12 16.24 -2.93
CA VAL A 306 -18.00 15.32 -4.07
C VAL A 306 -18.37 13.89 -3.65
N ALA A 307 -17.74 13.39 -2.59
CA ALA A 307 -17.99 12.08 -2.00
C ALA A 307 -17.58 12.10 -0.52
N LYS A 308 -18.31 11.38 0.32
CA LYS A 308 -17.88 11.12 1.72
C LYS A 308 -16.62 10.26 1.75
N GLY A 309 -16.42 9.42 0.74
CA GLY A 309 -15.25 8.57 0.57
C GLY A 309 -15.07 7.62 1.75
N LEU A 310 -13.81 7.41 2.13
CA LEU A 310 -13.39 6.59 3.26
C LEU A 310 -13.45 7.32 4.61
N LYS A 311 -13.81 8.60 4.61
CA LYS A 311 -13.89 9.46 5.80
C LYS A 311 -12.57 9.54 6.58
N PHE A 312 -11.44 9.53 5.86
CA PHE A 312 -10.16 9.77 6.50
C PHE A 312 -10.13 11.18 7.09
N ARG A 313 -9.32 11.37 8.13
CA ARG A 313 -9.06 12.70 8.66
C ARG A 313 -8.10 13.43 7.73
N HIS A 314 -8.43 14.69 7.42
CA HIS A 314 -7.61 15.59 6.62
C HIS A 314 -7.37 16.89 7.40
N GLU A 315 -6.22 17.52 7.18
CA GLU A 315 -5.96 18.87 7.67
C GLU A 315 -6.60 19.93 6.77
N PRO A 316 -6.87 21.14 7.29
CA PRO A 316 -7.20 22.28 6.46
C PRO A 316 -6.12 22.53 5.40
N LEU A 317 -6.53 23.00 4.22
CA LEU A 317 -5.58 23.32 3.15
C LEU A 317 -4.56 24.35 3.62
N ASN A 318 -3.28 24.02 3.42
CA ASN A 318 -2.17 24.89 3.80
C ASN A 318 -1.80 25.84 2.66
N GLU A 319 -2.09 27.13 2.85
CA GLU A 319 -1.82 28.20 1.87
C GLU A 319 -0.33 28.53 1.70
N LYS A 320 0.55 28.14 2.64
CA LYS A 320 2.00 28.35 2.53
C LYS A 320 2.69 27.28 1.67
N ALA A 321 2.06 26.12 1.55
CA ALA A 321 2.54 24.99 0.77
C ALA A 321 2.17 25.12 -0.71
N PRO A 322 2.89 24.42 -1.61
CA PRO A 322 2.54 24.37 -3.04
C PRO A 322 1.12 23.88 -3.27
N ALA A 323 0.26 24.73 -3.86
CA ALA A 323 -1.17 24.46 -4.01
C ALA A 323 -1.49 23.17 -4.79
N ALA A 324 -0.67 22.82 -5.79
CA ALA A 324 -0.95 21.71 -6.69
C ALA A 324 -0.63 20.32 -6.11
N SER A 325 0.15 20.23 -5.03
CA SER A 325 0.69 18.95 -4.57
C SER A 325 0.87 18.84 -3.06
N GLY A 326 1.17 19.97 -2.39
CA GLY A 326 1.48 19.99 -0.97
C GLY A 326 0.36 20.50 -0.06
N ALA A 327 -0.57 21.30 -0.58
CA ALA A 327 -1.56 21.99 0.27
C ALA A 327 -2.48 21.06 1.07
N LEU A 328 -2.74 19.84 0.58
CA LEU A 328 -3.56 18.86 1.29
C LEU A 328 -2.67 17.89 2.08
N LYS A 329 -3.04 17.66 3.34
CA LYS A 329 -2.46 16.60 4.20
C LYS A 329 -3.56 15.69 4.70
N THR A 330 -3.39 14.39 4.45
CA THR A 330 -4.27 13.35 4.96
C THR A 330 -3.61 12.70 6.17
N PHE A 331 -4.29 12.75 7.31
CA PHE A 331 -3.92 11.99 8.50
C PHE A 331 -4.29 10.52 8.36
N GLY A 332 -5.44 10.20 7.75
CA GLY A 332 -5.90 8.81 7.60
C GLY A 332 -6.87 8.39 8.71
N VAL A 333 -6.78 7.14 9.15
CA VAL A 333 -7.63 6.55 10.19
C VAL A 333 -6.80 6.36 11.46
N GLU A 334 -7.16 7.10 12.51
CA GLU A 334 -6.47 7.10 13.79
C GLU A 334 -6.35 5.69 14.38
N GLY A 335 -5.13 5.32 14.79
CA GLY A 335 -4.80 4.00 15.33
C GLY A 335 -4.81 2.84 14.32
N VAL A 336 -5.10 3.08 13.03
CA VAL A 336 -5.16 2.03 12.00
C VAL A 336 -4.18 2.28 10.86
N LYS A 337 -4.30 3.42 10.17
CA LYS A 337 -3.39 3.81 9.09
C LYS A 337 -3.26 5.32 9.08
N GLU A 338 -2.12 5.79 9.60
CA GLU A 338 -1.86 7.20 9.83
C GLU A 338 -0.73 7.69 8.94
N GLY A 339 -0.86 8.89 8.39
CA GLY A 339 0.19 9.57 7.66
C GLY A 339 1.18 10.21 8.62
N THR A 340 2.47 10.10 8.30
CA THR A 340 3.55 10.73 9.07
C THR A 340 3.88 12.10 8.49
N TYR A 341 3.65 13.16 9.25
CA TYR A 341 3.97 14.54 8.86
C TYR A 341 4.07 15.44 10.11
N VAL A 342 4.56 16.66 9.92
CA VAL A 342 4.72 17.66 10.97
C VAL A 342 4.20 19.02 10.48
N PRO A 343 3.42 19.76 11.27
CA PRO A 343 2.75 19.30 12.49
C PRO A 343 1.61 18.33 12.13
N SER A 344 1.44 17.28 12.92
CA SER A 344 0.32 16.32 12.84
C SER A 344 -0.24 16.04 14.24
N PRO A 345 -1.39 15.35 14.34
CA PRO A 345 -1.91 14.89 15.63
C PRO A 345 -0.90 14.05 16.43
N ARG A 346 0.04 13.36 15.75
CA ARG A 346 1.09 12.53 16.38
C ARG A 346 2.36 13.31 16.70
N TYR A 347 2.74 14.24 15.83
CA TYR A 347 4.04 14.89 15.88
C TYR A 347 3.88 16.40 15.80
N LYS A 348 4.13 17.06 16.93
CA LYS A 348 3.99 18.52 17.06
C LYS A 348 5.12 19.33 16.41
N ASP A 349 6.32 18.77 16.34
CA ASP A 349 7.56 19.42 15.91
C ASP A 349 8.55 18.40 15.33
N GLY A 350 9.64 18.88 14.72
CA GLY A 350 10.66 18.03 14.10
C GLY A 350 11.29 17.06 15.09
N LYS A 351 11.51 17.52 16.33
CA LYS A 351 12.06 16.67 17.39
C LYS A 351 11.15 15.48 17.67
N ALA A 352 9.83 15.68 17.78
CA ALA A 352 8.90 14.61 18.09
C ALA A 352 8.89 13.51 17.02
N VAL A 353 8.94 13.86 15.73
CA VAL A 353 8.98 12.84 14.66
C VAL A 353 10.32 12.14 14.58
N VAL A 354 11.43 12.86 14.75
CA VAL A 354 12.79 12.29 14.71
C VAL A 354 13.02 11.35 15.91
N ASP A 355 12.61 11.74 17.12
CA ASP A 355 12.67 10.88 18.31
C ASP A 355 11.89 9.58 18.08
N ALA A 356 10.73 9.65 17.41
CA ALA A 356 9.93 8.46 17.07
C ALA A 356 10.63 7.56 16.05
N MET A 357 11.29 8.12 15.02
CA MET A 357 12.07 7.33 14.06
C MET A 357 13.27 6.63 14.74
N MET A 358 13.92 7.30 15.68
CA MET A 358 15.02 6.73 16.47
C MET A 358 14.53 5.61 17.39
N GLU A 359 13.38 5.77 18.05
CA GLU A 359 12.74 4.72 18.87
C GLU A 359 12.29 3.53 18.01
N GLU A 360 11.79 3.76 16.80
CA GLU A 360 11.41 2.67 15.89
C GLU A 360 12.63 1.84 15.44
N LYS A 361 13.79 2.49 15.30
CA LYS A 361 15.03 1.84 14.89
C LYS A 361 15.72 1.12 16.05
N TYR A 362 15.98 1.83 17.14
CA TYR A 362 16.84 1.40 18.25
C TYR A 362 16.11 1.06 19.54
N GLY A 363 14.81 1.34 19.61
CA GLY A 363 13.99 1.15 20.80
C GLY A 363 13.78 -0.29 21.21
N PHE A 364 13.06 -0.47 22.31
CA PHE A 364 12.83 -1.80 22.88
C PHE A 364 12.13 -2.73 21.89
N GLY A 365 12.62 -3.96 21.76
CA GLY A 365 12.04 -4.97 20.88
C GLY A 365 12.35 -4.78 19.40
N ARG A 366 13.14 -3.76 19.02
CA ARG A 366 13.47 -3.46 17.62
C ARG A 366 14.69 -4.24 17.14
N THR A 367 14.91 -4.23 15.83
CA THR A 367 15.98 -4.98 15.17
C THR A 367 17.37 -4.45 15.53
N MET A 368 17.50 -3.15 15.84
CA MET A 368 18.76 -2.54 16.27
C MET A 368 18.85 -2.30 17.78
N SER A 369 17.91 -2.84 18.58
CA SER A 369 18.03 -2.83 20.04
C SER A 369 19.30 -3.56 20.48
N LYS A 370 20.01 -3.02 21.48
CA LYS A 370 21.24 -3.64 22.01
C LYS A 370 20.98 -4.75 23.04
N GLY A 371 19.76 -4.80 23.59
CA GLY A 371 19.41 -5.71 24.67
C GLY A 371 18.99 -7.10 24.19
N GLU A 372 18.69 -7.98 25.15
CA GLU A 372 18.16 -9.33 24.87
C GLU A 372 16.73 -9.27 24.30
N ASP A 373 16.05 -8.12 24.39
CA ASP A 373 14.77 -7.84 23.73
C ASP A 373 14.89 -7.69 22.21
N ASN A 374 16.11 -7.60 21.65
CA ASN A 374 16.35 -7.46 20.22
C ASN A 374 15.50 -8.44 19.40
N TRP A 375 14.80 -7.91 18.40
CA TRP A 375 13.87 -8.67 17.57
C TRP A 375 14.53 -9.90 16.93
N MET A 376 15.74 -9.73 16.39
CA MET A 376 16.47 -10.80 15.71
C MET A 376 16.90 -11.90 16.69
N LEU A 377 17.24 -11.55 17.93
CA LEU A 377 17.55 -12.54 18.97
C LEU A 377 16.30 -13.33 19.38
N GLN A 378 15.18 -12.65 19.59
CA GLN A 378 13.92 -13.26 20.04
C GLN A 378 13.27 -14.15 18.98
N LYS A 379 13.36 -13.76 17.70
CA LYS A 379 12.70 -14.44 16.59
C LYS A 379 13.62 -15.39 15.81
N LYS A 380 14.86 -15.58 16.25
CA LYS A 380 15.89 -16.36 15.52
C LYS A 380 16.06 -15.85 14.09
N GLY A 381 16.40 -14.56 13.99
CA GLY A 381 16.72 -13.86 12.76
C GLY A 381 17.82 -14.55 11.94
N PRO A 382 18.13 -14.02 10.74
CA PRO A 382 18.99 -14.69 9.76
C PRO A 382 20.45 -14.85 10.22
N TRP A 383 20.88 -14.15 11.27
CA TRP A 383 22.24 -14.21 11.81
C TRP A 383 22.32 -14.96 13.14
N SER A 384 23.51 -15.50 13.42
CA SER A 384 23.80 -16.04 14.75
C SER A 384 23.74 -14.94 15.81
N ALA A 385 23.43 -15.32 17.05
CA ALA A 385 23.33 -14.38 18.16
C ALA A 385 24.62 -13.55 18.37
N ASP A 386 25.79 -14.16 18.18
CA ASP A 386 27.08 -13.47 18.31
C ASP A 386 27.27 -12.39 17.23
N ILE A 387 26.85 -12.66 15.99
CA ILE A 387 26.90 -11.69 14.90
C ILE A 387 25.92 -10.55 15.16
N VAL A 388 24.69 -10.85 15.56
CA VAL A 388 23.70 -9.81 15.92
C VAL A 388 24.27 -8.90 17.01
N LYS A 389 24.79 -9.49 18.10
CA LYS A 389 25.40 -8.73 19.21
C LYS A 389 26.60 -7.90 18.75
N SER A 390 27.42 -8.41 17.85
CA SER A 390 28.54 -7.65 17.29
C SER A 390 28.09 -6.46 16.43
N ILE A 391 27.00 -6.62 15.66
CA ILE A 391 26.48 -5.56 14.79
C ILE A 391 25.85 -4.46 15.64
N VAL A 392 24.89 -4.79 16.51
CA VAL A 392 24.11 -3.77 17.24
C VAL A 392 24.96 -2.98 18.25
N ASN A 393 26.06 -3.54 18.72
CA ASN A 393 27.01 -2.85 19.60
C ASN A 393 28.11 -2.08 18.85
N SER A 394 28.11 -2.11 17.52
CA SER A 394 29.06 -1.33 16.72
C SER A 394 28.61 0.13 16.64
N ASP A 395 29.55 1.07 16.81
CA ASP A 395 29.23 2.50 16.67
C ASP A 395 28.90 2.88 15.22
N VAL A 396 29.39 2.11 14.22
CA VAL A 396 29.18 2.43 12.80
C VAL A 396 27.73 2.25 12.32
N VAL A 397 26.89 1.58 13.11
CA VAL A 397 25.46 1.37 12.81
C VAL A 397 24.54 2.27 13.63
N GLN A 398 25.11 3.21 14.38
CA GLN A 398 24.38 4.23 15.11
C GLN A 398 24.34 5.50 14.26
N ILE A 399 23.15 6.09 14.11
CA ILE A 399 23.02 7.42 13.52
C ILE A 399 23.74 8.42 14.42
N SER A 400 24.57 9.28 13.84
CA SER A 400 25.29 10.30 14.61
C SER A 400 24.36 11.35 15.21
N ASP A 401 24.67 11.81 16.44
CA ASP A 401 23.91 12.88 17.12
C ASP A 401 23.77 14.16 16.26
N TRP A 402 24.83 14.53 15.52
CA TRP A 402 24.79 15.71 14.67
C TRP A 402 23.77 15.57 13.52
N ALA A 403 23.57 14.36 13.00
CA ALA A 403 22.61 14.10 11.94
C ALA A 403 21.17 14.16 12.49
N VAL A 404 20.95 13.64 13.70
CA VAL A 404 19.67 13.78 14.42
C VAL A 404 19.30 15.26 14.61
N GLU A 405 20.26 16.07 15.08
CA GLU A 405 20.07 17.51 15.24
C GLU A 405 19.81 18.22 13.90
N ALA A 406 20.58 17.88 12.86
CA ALA A 406 20.45 18.49 11.54
C ALA A 406 19.11 18.16 10.86
N VAL A 407 18.64 16.90 10.94
CA VAL A 407 17.32 16.52 10.42
C VAL A 407 16.20 17.23 11.19
N THR A 408 16.32 17.33 12.52
CA THR A 408 15.36 18.09 13.33
C THR A 408 15.28 19.56 12.88
N ALA A 409 16.43 20.22 12.70
CA ALA A 409 16.51 21.59 12.23
C ALA A 409 15.93 21.77 10.82
N TYR A 410 16.15 20.80 9.93
CA TYR A 410 15.54 20.77 8.60
C TYR A 410 14.01 20.71 8.65
N VAL A 411 13.45 19.80 9.46
CA VAL A 411 12.00 19.66 9.60
C VAL A 411 11.38 20.93 10.18
N ASP A 412 11.99 21.51 11.22
CA ASP A 412 11.51 22.75 11.82
C ASP A 412 11.60 23.93 10.85
N TYR A 413 12.65 24.00 10.01
CA TYR A 413 12.75 24.98 8.93
C TYR A 413 11.57 24.87 7.95
N CYS A 414 11.25 23.66 7.50
CA CYS A 414 10.12 23.41 6.60
C CYS A 414 8.79 23.83 7.24
N VAL A 415 8.58 23.51 8.53
CA VAL A 415 7.38 23.94 9.27
C VAL A 415 7.30 25.46 9.39
N GLU A 416 8.40 26.14 9.68
CA GLU A 416 8.43 27.61 9.79
C GLU A 416 8.08 28.29 8.45
N HIS A 417 8.71 27.84 7.36
CA HIS A 417 8.67 28.52 6.06
C HIS A 417 7.51 28.07 5.16
N TYR A 418 7.07 26.82 5.30
CA TYR A 418 6.00 26.20 4.48
C TYR A 418 4.80 25.76 5.30
N GLY A 419 4.83 25.90 6.64
CA GLY A 419 3.75 25.46 7.53
C GLY A 419 3.70 23.96 7.78
N GLN A 420 4.55 23.17 7.11
CA GLN A 420 4.52 21.72 7.16
C GLN A 420 5.81 21.06 6.68
N SER A 421 5.98 19.78 7.02
CA SER A 421 6.93 18.84 6.45
C SER A 421 6.27 17.45 6.37
N PRO A 422 6.33 16.70 5.25
CA PRO A 422 6.88 17.08 3.94
C PRO A 422 6.18 18.31 3.32
N VAL A 423 6.83 19.02 2.40
CA VAL A 423 6.34 20.28 1.82
C VAL A 423 5.46 20.05 0.60
N TYR A 424 5.89 19.19 -0.33
CA TYR A 424 5.37 19.09 -1.70
C TYR A 424 4.40 17.94 -1.93
N TYR A 425 4.32 16.94 -1.06
CA TYR A 425 3.44 15.78 -1.27
C TYR A 425 2.59 15.46 -0.05
N ASN A 426 1.36 14.99 -0.28
CA ASN A 426 0.51 14.41 0.75
C ASN A 426 1.15 13.08 1.25
N PRO A 427 1.38 12.88 2.56
CA PRO A 427 2.08 11.71 3.08
C PRO A 427 1.35 10.40 2.81
N LEU A 428 0.02 10.38 2.81
CA LEU A 428 -0.75 9.19 2.45
C LEU A 428 -1.13 9.21 0.97
N GLN A 429 -0.84 8.10 0.28
CA GLN A 429 -1.15 7.88 -1.13
C GLN A 429 -1.86 6.54 -1.30
N CYS A 430 -2.89 6.48 -2.15
CA CYS A 430 -3.55 5.21 -2.51
C CYS A 430 -4.11 5.25 -3.94
N ASN A 431 -3.27 5.67 -4.89
CA ASN A 431 -3.65 5.95 -6.27
C ASN A 431 -3.53 4.76 -7.24
N PHE A 432 -3.20 3.55 -6.77
CA PHE A 432 -3.00 2.39 -7.65
C PHE A 432 -3.63 1.15 -7.04
N GLY A 433 -4.44 0.40 -7.80
CA GLY A 433 -5.10 -0.78 -7.26
C GLY A 433 -5.57 -1.78 -8.31
N ALA A 434 -6.11 -2.89 -7.82
CA ALA A 434 -6.69 -3.98 -8.61
C ALA A 434 -8.12 -4.25 -8.17
N VAL A 435 -9.04 -4.37 -9.11
CA VAL A 435 -10.40 -4.86 -8.87
C VAL A 435 -10.47 -6.30 -9.32
N ILE A 436 -10.81 -7.20 -8.40
CA ILE A 436 -10.81 -8.65 -8.61
C ILE A 436 -12.22 -9.21 -8.40
N HIS A 437 -12.61 -10.15 -9.25
CA HIS A 437 -13.98 -10.65 -9.34
C HIS A 437 -14.08 -11.99 -10.08
N HIS A 438 -15.24 -12.64 -9.96
CA HIS A 438 -15.64 -13.77 -10.79
C HIS A 438 -16.01 -13.31 -12.21
N VAL A 439 -15.31 -13.82 -13.22
CA VAL A 439 -15.50 -13.42 -14.64
C VAL A 439 -16.86 -13.88 -15.15
N ASP A 440 -17.57 -13.00 -15.87
CA ASP A 440 -18.65 -13.44 -16.75
C ASP A 440 -18.06 -13.81 -18.12
N THR A 441 -17.94 -15.12 -18.37
CA THR A 441 -17.36 -15.62 -19.62
C THR A 441 -18.22 -15.31 -20.84
N ALA A 442 -19.54 -15.16 -20.66
CA ALA A 442 -20.47 -14.92 -21.76
C ALA A 442 -20.17 -13.60 -22.47
N PHE A 443 -19.73 -12.56 -21.75
CA PHE A 443 -19.28 -11.31 -22.36
C PHE A 443 -18.13 -11.56 -23.35
N TYR A 444 -17.11 -12.29 -22.92
CA TYR A 444 -15.94 -12.52 -23.75
C TYR A 444 -16.23 -13.46 -24.92
N GLU A 445 -17.08 -14.45 -24.73
CA GLU A 445 -17.49 -15.38 -25.79
C GLU A 445 -18.42 -14.72 -26.82
N GLN A 446 -19.20 -13.72 -26.42
CA GLN A 446 -20.09 -12.99 -27.30
C GLN A 446 -19.38 -11.93 -28.14
N TYR A 447 -18.45 -11.17 -27.56
CA TYR A 447 -17.86 -9.98 -28.22
C TYR A 447 -16.39 -10.14 -28.63
N TYR A 448 -15.71 -11.23 -28.23
CA TYR A 448 -14.33 -11.52 -28.60
C TYR A 448 -14.24 -12.88 -29.31
N ASP A 449 -13.05 -13.25 -29.77
CA ASP A 449 -12.80 -14.50 -30.52
C ASP A 449 -12.72 -15.77 -29.66
N GLY A 450 -13.09 -15.67 -28.37
CA GLY A 450 -13.05 -16.78 -27.41
C GLY A 450 -11.67 -17.08 -26.80
N SER A 451 -10.58 -16.49 -27.32
CA SER A 451 -9.22 -16.69 -26.77
C SER A 451 -9.02 -15.98 -25.42
N SER A 452 -9.90 -15.04 -25.09
CA SER A 452 -9.85 -14.26 -23.86
C SER A 452 -10.15 -15.05 -22.59
N VAL A 453 -10.78 -16.23 -22.68
CA VAL A 453 -11.18 -17.04 -21.52
C VAL A 453 -10.29 -18.28 -21.43
N THR A 454 -9.54 -18.41 -20.33
CA THR A 454 -8.64 -19.56 -20.08
C THR A 454 -9.43 -20.76 -19.54
N ALA A 455 -8.79 -21.93 -19.49
CA ALA A 455 -9.37 -23.11 -18.83
C ALA A 455 -9.62 -22.86 -17.33
N ASP A 456 -8.69 -22.19 -16.65
CA ASP A 456 -8.82 -21.84 -15.23
C ASP A 456 -10.05 -20.97 -14.99
N ILE A 457 -10.30 -19.97 -15.85
CA ILE A 457 -11.48 -19.11 -15.74
C ILE A 457 -12.78 -19.90 -15.96
N ARG A 458 -12.83 -20.78 -16.98
CA ARG A 458 -14.04 -21.60 -17.23
C ARG A 458 -14.33 -22.56 -16.09
N GLY A 459 -13.30 -23.19 -15.54
CA GLY A 459 -13.43 -24.16 -14.44
C GLY A 459 -13.44 -23.53 -13.07
N HIS A 460 -13.32 -22.20 -12.95
CA HIS A 460 -13.14 -21.53 -11.66
C HIS A 460 -14.28 -21.88 -10.69
N MET A 461 -15.53 -21.70 -11.12
CA MET A 461 -16.69 -21.98 -10.26
C MET A 461 -16.75 -23.44 -9.81
N ASP A 462 -16.47 -24.40 -10.69
CA ASP A 462 -16.50 -25.83 -10.37
C ASP A 462 -15.33 -26.26 -9.46
N HIS A 463 -14.19 -25.58 -9.56
CA HIS A 463 -13.00 -25.91 -8.79
C HIS A 463 -12.94 -25.17 -7.45
N TRP A 464 -13.49 -23.97 -7.35
CA TRP A 464 -13.37 -23.12 -6.16
C TRP A 464 -14.64 -23.06 -5.32
N HIS A 465 -15.83 -23.31 -5.89
CA HIS A 465 -17.12 -23.29 -5.20
C HIS A 465 -17.80 -24.67 -5.28
#